data_AF-A0AA87Q6K8-F1
#
_entry.id   AF-A0AA87Q6K8-F1
#
_cell.length_a   1.000
_cell.length_b   1.000
_cell.length_c   1.000
_cell.angle_alpha   90.00
_cell.angle_beta   90.00
_cell.angle_gamma   90.00
#
_symmetry.space_group_name_H-M   'P 1'
#
loop_
_entity.id
_entity.type
_entity.pdbx_description
1 polymer ?
#
loop_
_entity_poly.entity_id
_entity_poly.type
_entity_poly.pdbx_seq_one_letter_code
_entity_poly.pdbx_strand_id
1 'polypeptide(L)'
;MSLAAVVASLFLVGAQALAYDCPSGASIDAQSDAEAKVRCDAFVVYHPRAELTVDPAISDRIPPQPPGNREVRSFALVIVVDSYPNFPEKDDQTLTAVENDISPLIEFLKEQQFDEVVFLHNEAATTNNITYFLRTYFLNETKIYHLRSRFLFAFDGHGNPGHDGIPGGIALTQATGEGDNNTNNIYSLNYLHSDLEAIAVETFHTVALLGSCYSGGIFPIDPSHGQTSFTFPKAAGAHAITASDPVHKAWTEPDGSGTVFYSEFLKAIKSVGENVQQNESTHIVDGHGSPTTVYDSIARLGLVVAQTNIGLEEIKNPTTNELYPQLSIGAIAPEAHLNGAFFFLGPRATTQASLPAATGSAVIGRPDLKVFKAIDRYAIRGIDLSHYSGSNVDFKEISKKFRFVYIKATQGNHIVDPTFRNNLVNSKDTTLRVGAYHFFDWCASAEDQFNNIKSNVKKDDSMLPFTVIVEWQMTGPNQQKPLCGTIEDTRNHLLSLFKLIENYYGKAPVLYTAAAFFKEFPITDDTFNRYPLWIADYSKRHVQDGAPSLPGSNPWTFWQFSDDLPVNIGNNKSSPTDVSIFFGSDEEFDAFANGKGNLALTEVSRSLK
;
A
#
# COMPACT_ATOMS: atom_id res chain seq x y z
N MET A 1 34.88 -47.45 51.56
CA MET A 1 35.88 -47.45 50.47
C MET A 1 35.14 -47.72 49.17
N SER A 2 35.47 -46.92 48.17
CA SER A 2 34.74 -46.67 46.92
C SER A 2 34.71 -47.88 45.96
N LEU A 3 33.57 -48.10 45.30
CA LEU A 3 33.49 -48.87 44.05
C LEU A 3 33.53 -47.84 42.91
N ALA A 4 34.66 -47.76 42.20
CA ALA A 4 34.90 -46.81 41.12
C ALA A 4 35.21 -47.53 39.80
N ALA A 5 34.79 -46.88 38.70
CA ALA A 5 35.05 -47.14 37.28
C ALA A 5 34.35 -48.39 36.71
N VAL A 6 33.52 -48.30 35.67
CA VAL A 6 33.78 -47.65 34.37
C VAL A 6 32.47 -47.09 33.80
N VAL A 7 32.45 -45.80 33.47
CA VAL A 7 31.55 -45.22 32.46
C VAL A 7 32.45 -44.47 31.49
N ALA A 8 32.56 -44.97 30.27
CA ALA A 8 33.20 -44.27 29.17
C ALA A 8 32.24 -43.16 28.70
N SER A 9 32.58 -41.91 29.00
CA SER A 9 31.95 -40.75 28.38
C SER A 9 32.53 -40.57 26.98
N LEU A 10 31.77 -40.94 25.95
CA LEU A 10 31.95 -40.37 24.61
C LEU A 10 31.53 -38.89 24.69
N PHE A 11 32.49 -37.98 24.72
CA PHE A 11 32.25 -36.59 24.38
C PHE A 11 32.06 -36.50 22.86
N LEU A 12 30.82 -36.32 22.40
CA LEU A 12 30.59 -35.69 21.10
C LEU A 12 31.03 -34.23 21.23
N VAL A 13 32.20 -33.90 20.69
CA VAL A 13 32.59 -32.51 20.44
C VAL A 13 31.78 -32.06 19.22
N GLY A 14 30.69 -31.34 19.47
CA GLY A 14 30.04 -30.57 18.40
C GLY A 14 31.01 -29.48 17.95
N ALA A 15 31.29 -29.40 16.64
CA ALA A 15 32.12 -28.34 16.08
C ALA A 15 31.47 -26.98 16.41
N GLN A 16 32.19 -26.11 17.12
CA GLN A 16 31.75 -24.74 17.36
C GLN A 16 32.04 -23.91 16.12
N ALA A 17 31.03 -23.20 15.60
CA ALA A 17 31.23 -22.21 14.55
C ALA A 17 32.12 -21.07 15.05
N LEU A 18 33.00 -20.58 14.18
CA LEU A 18 33.90 -19.46 14.46
C LEU A 18 33.44 -18.24 13.67
N ALA A 19 33.67 -17.05 14.23
CA ALA A 19 33.47 -15.79 13.53
C ALA A 19 34.63 -15.56 12.53
N TYR A 20 34.29 -15.17 11.30
CA TYR A 20 35.21 -14.85 10.23
C TYR A 20 34.91 -13.46 9.68
N ASP A 21 35.96 -12.64 9.56
CA ASP A 21 35.88 -11.33 8.91
C ASP A 21 36.13 -11.49 7.41
N CYS A 22 35.12 -11.21 6.61
CA CYS A 22 35.21 -11.25 5.15
C CYS A 22 36.04 -10.06 4.63
N PRO A 23 36.70 -10.20 3.46
CA PRO A 23 37.39 -9.08 2.82
C PRO A 23 36.47 -7.89 2.49
N SER A 24 35.17 -8.13 2.33
CA SER A 24 34.14 -7.10 2.16
C SER A 24 33.90 -6.27 3.42
N GLY A 25 34.32 -6.74 4.60
CA GLY A 25 34.04 -6.15 5.90
C GLY A 25 32.88 -6.82 6.65
N ALA A 26 32.16 -7.76 6.03
CA ALA A 26 31.12 -8.53 6.70
C ALA A 26 31.69 -9.52 7.72
N SER A 27 31.03 -9.68 8.87
CA SER A 27 31.36 -10.74 9.83
C SER A 27 30.37 -11.89 9.65
N ILE A 28 30.87 -13.10 9.43
CA ILE A 28 30.06 -14.31 9.28
C ILE A 28 30.45 -15.38 10.29
N ASP A 29 29.56 -16.33 10.54
CA ASP A 29 29.91 -17.57 11.22
C ASP A 29 30.14 -18.68 10.19
N ALA A 30 31.14 -19.53 10.41
CA ALA A 30 31.39 -20.74 9.60
C ALA A 30 32.06 -21.85 10.42
N GLN A 31 31.91 -23.10 9.98
CA GLN A 31 32.51 -24.28 10.61
C GLN A 31 33.85 -24.69 9.96
N SER A 32 34.17 -24.13 8.80
CA SER A 32 35.44 -24.37 8.10
C SER A 32 35.83 -23.18 7.22
N ASP A 33 37.10 -23.07 6.87
CA ASP A 33 37.61 -22.03 5.96
C ASP A 33 36.98 -22.11 4.56
N ALA A 34 36.64 -23.31 4.09
CA ALA A 34 35.98 -23.52 2.80
C ALA A 34 34.55 -22.95 2.81
N GLU A 35 33.79 -23.19 3.89
CA GLU A 35 32.46 -22.62 4.10
C GLU A 35 32.52 -21.10 4.28
N ALA A 36 33.50 -20.61 5.06
CA ALA A 36 33.73 -19.18 5.25
C ALA A 36 34.02 -18.49 3.91
N LYS A 37 34.85 -19.10 3.07
CA LYS A 37 35.16 -18.58 1.73
C LYS A 37 33.89 -18.44 0.88
N VAL A 38 33.07 -19.49 0.80
CA VAL A 38 31.82 -19.46 0.00
C VAL A 38 30.87 -18.36 0.49
N ARG A 39 30.72 -18.22 1.82
CA ARG A 39 29.84 -17.20 2.40
C ARG A 39 30.38 -15.78 2.22
N CYS A 40 31.69 -15.58 2.35
CA CYS A 40 32.30 -14.28 2.13
C CYS A 40 32.24 -13.86 0.66
N ASP A 41 32.47 -14.79 -0.26
CA ASP A 41 32.39 -14.52 -1.70
C ASP A 41 30.95 -14.19 -2.16
N ALA A 42 29.93 -14.54 -1.38
CA ALA A 42 28.53 -14.25 -1.69
C ALA A 42 28.16 -12.76 -1.53
N PHE A 43 28.95 -11.95 -0.83
CA PHE A 43 28.66 -10.51 -0.68
C PHE A 43 29.07 -9.73 -1.93
N VAL A 44 28.10 -9.38 -2.78
CA VAL A 44 28.34 -8.59 -4.00
C VAL A 44 28.17 -7.09 -3.79
N VAL A 45 27.51 -6.69 -2.70
CA VAL A 45 27.45 -5.32 -2.17
C VAL A 45 27.53 -5.42 -0.65
N TYR A 46 28.36 -4.59 -0.02
CA TYR A 46 28.45 -4.47 1.43
C TYR A 46 28.88 -3.06 1.82
N HIS A 47 28.09 -2.40 2.66
CA HIS A 47 28.41 -1.11 3.24
C HIS A 47 28.45 -1.20 4.78
N PRO A 48 29.58 -0.83 5.43
CA PRO A 48 29.70 -0.90 6.88
C PRO A 48 28.74 0.06 7.59
N ARG A 49 28.33 -0.33 8.81
CA ARG A 49 27.38 0.45 9.64
C ARG A 49 27.79 1.90 9.88
N ALA A 50 29.10 2.17 10.00
CA ALA A 50 29.59 3.50 10.35
C ALA A 50 29.69 4.48 9.18
N GLU A 51 29.51 4.02 7.93
CA GLU A 51 29.82 4.78 6.72
C GLU A 51 28.59 4.99 5.81
N LEU A 52 27.40 4.61 6.27
CA LEU A 52 26.21 4.59 5.43
C LEU A 52 25.54 5.97 5.36
N THR A 53 25.38 6.49 4.14
CA THR A 53 24.45 7.59 3.86
C THR A 53 23.19 7.03 3.23
N VAL A 54 22.09 7.03 3.97
CA VAL A 54 20.82 6.51 3.45
C VAL A 54 20.16 7.53 2.53
N ASP A 55 19.68 7.04 1.39
CA ASP A 55 18.83 7.81 0.48
C ASP A 55 17.63 8.43 1.22
N PRO A 56 17.41 9.76 1.15
CA PRO A 56 16.22 10.40 1.74
C PRO A 56 14.91 9.79 1.24
N ALA A 57 14.83 9.36 -0.02
CA ALA A 57 13.64 8.71 -0.57
C ALA A 57 13.30 7.41 0.19
N ILE A 58 14.29 6.72 0.74
CA ILE A 58 14.10 5.52 1.56
C ILE A 58 13.85 5.92 3.02
N SER A 59 14.72 6.74 3.60
CA SER A 59 14.70 7.03 5.04
C SER A 59 13.46 7.81 5.49
N ASP A 60 12.90 8.68 4.64
CA ASP A 60 11.68 9.44 4.94
C ASP A 60 10.42 8.57 4.97
N ARG A 61 10.48 7.36 4.38
CA ARG A 61 9.35 6.43 4.27
C ARG A 61 9.36 5.32 5.31
N ILE A 62 10.47 5.15 5.99
CA ILE A 62 10.61 4.20 7.09
C ILE A 62 10.56 5.02 8.38
N PRO A 63 9.42 5.09 9.08
CA PRO A 63 9.24 5.98 10.21
C PRO A 63 10.23 5.65 11.34
N PRO A 64 10.56 6.63 12.20
CA PRO A 64 11.32 6.38 13.43
C PRO A 64 10.62 5.35 14.31
N GLN A 65 11.38 4.43 14.92
CA GLN A 65 10.87 3.37 15.79
C GLN A 65 11.45 3.49 17.21
N PRO A 66 10.64 3.41 18.29
CA PRO A 66 11.15 3.34 19.65
C PRO A 66 11.69 1.94 20.02
N PRO A 67 12.68 1.80 20.94
CA PRO A 67 13.43 2.86 21.62
C PRO A 67 14.68 3.27 20.83
N GLY A 68 14.75 4.57 20.49
CA GLY A 68 15.88 5.16 19.77
C GLY A 68 15.73 5.05 18.25
N ASN A 69 15.93 6.18 17.56
CA ASN A 69 15.84 6.23 16.11
C ASN A 69 17.10 5.64 15.47
N ARG A 70 17.12 4.31 15.26
CA ARG A 70 18.23 3.61 14.58
C ARG A 70 18.33 4.03 13.12
N GLU A 71 19.47 3.82 12.47
CA GLU A 71 19.63 4.08 11.04
C GLU A 71 18.75 3.16 10.20
N VAL A 72 18.36 3.60 9.00
CA VAL A 72 17.63 2.76 8.05
C VAL A 72 18.61 1.85 7.32
N ARG A 73 18.25 0.57 7.14
CA ARG A 73 19.02 -0.38 6.32
C ARG A 73 18.22 -1.06 5.22
N SER A 74 18.90 -1.47 4.16
CA SER A 74 18.35 -2.20 3.02
C SER A 74 19.17 -3.47 2.77
N PHE A 75 18.55 -4.62 2.93
CA PHE A 75 19.20 -5.94 2.82
C PHE A 75 18.59 -6.76 1.69
N ALA A 76 19.40 -7.47 0.92
CA ALA A 76 18.91 -8.40 -0.10
C ALA A 76 19.61 -9.77 -0.05
N LEU A 77 18.82 -10.83 -0.21
CA LEU A 77 19.29 -12.17 -0.55
C LEU A 77 18.79 -12.53 -1.93
N VAL A 78 19.70 -12.80 -2.85
CA VAL A 78 19.41 -13.23 -4.21
C VAL A 78 19.99 -14.63 -4.41
N ILE A 79 19.17 -15.52 -4.95
CA ILE A 79 19.54 -16.89 -5.26
C ILE A 79 19.26 -17.10 -6.74
N VAL A 80 20.29 -17.50 -7.50
CA VAL A 80 20.15 -17.84 -8.91
C VAL A 80 20.75 -19.21 -9.15
N VAL A 81 19.97 -20.08 -9.80
CA VAL A 81 20.43 -21.40 -10.19
C VAL A 81 20.07 -21.62 -11.66
N ASP A 82 21.06 -21.43 -12.53
CA ASP A 82 20.97 -21.65 -13.99
C ASP A 82 21.55 -23.00 -14.42
N SER A 83 22.29 -23.70 -13.56
CA SER A 83 22.95 -24.97 -13.90
C SER A 83 22.42 -26.14 -13.05
N TYR A 84 21.92 -27.18 -13.72
CA TYR A 84 21.37 -28.39 -13.13
C TYR A 84 21.95 -29.64 -13.82
N PRO A 85 23.21 -30.00 -13.53
CA PRO A 85 23.92 -31.08 -14.25
C PRO A 85 23.25 -32.46 -14.15
N ASN A 86 22.38 -32.68 -13.15
CA ASN A 86 21.73 -33.96 -12.90
C ASN A 86 20.33 -34.06 -13.54
N PHE A 87 19.83 -33.03 -14.22
CA PHE A 87 18.54 -33.11 -14.92
C PHE A 87 18.62 -34.07 -16.13
N PRO A 88 17.57 -34.86 -16.40
CA PRO A 88 17.59 -35.84 -17.49
C PRO A 88 17.56 -35.18 -18.87
N GLU A 89 16.79 -34.10 -19.01
CA GLU A 89 16.63 -33.36 -20.27
C GLU A 89 17.71 -32.29 -20.38
N LYS A 90 18.43 -32.27 -21.50
CA LYS A 90 19.58 -31.36 -21.70
C LYS A 90 19.18 -29.89 -21.68
N ASP A 91 18.01 -29.57 -22.22
CA ASP A 91 17.53 -28.18 -22.29
C ASP A 91 17.17 -27.64 -20.88
N ASP A 92 16.96 -28.53 -19.91
CA ASP A 92 16.72 -28.16 -18.51
C ASP A 92 18.00 -28.15 -17.65
N GLN A 93 19.14 -28.61 -18.18
CA GLN A 93 20.43 -28.61 -17.46
C GLN A 93 21.10 -27.24 -17.42
N THR A 94 20.77 -26.35 -18.35
CA THR A 94 21.39 -25.01 -18.44
C THR A 94 20.34 -24.01 -18.90
N LEU A 95 20.04 -23.04 -18.02
CA LEU A 95 19.02 -22.04 -18.23
C LEU A 95 19.66 -20.70 -18.62
N THR A 96 19.98 -20.54 -19.91
CA THR A 96 20.63 -19.32 -20.43
C THR A 96 19.85 -18.04 -20.09
N ALA A 97 18.52 -18.10 -20.11
CA ALA A 97 17.68 -16.95 -19.76
C ALA A 97 17.83 -16.53 -18.29
N VAL A 98 17.96 -17.50 -17.38
CA VAL A 98 18.20 -17.26 -15.95
C VAL A 98 19.60 -16.68 -15.73
N GLU A 99 20.60 -17.17 -16.48
CA GLU A 99 21.95 -16.59 -16.48
C GLU A 99 21.92 -15.11 -16.94
N ASN A 100 21.11 -14.80 -17.96
CA ASN A 100 20.99 -13.44 -18.49
C ASN A 100 20.32 -12.46 -17.52
N ASP A 101 19.50 -12.93 -16.58
CA ASP A 101 18.87 -12.09 -15.55
C ASP A 101 19.84 -11.65 -14.43
N ILE A 102 20.99 -12.32 -14.28
CA ILE A 102 21.96 -12.05 -13.21
C ILE A 102 22.44 -10.59 -13.22
N SER A 103 22.92 -10.12 -14.37
CA SER A 103 23.49 -8.77 -14.47
C SER A 103 22.43 -7.67 -14.24
N PRO A 104 21.27 -7.71 -14.91
CA PRO A 104 20.16 -6.80 -14.65
C PRO A 104 19.70 -6.78 -13.18
N LEU A 105 19.63 -7.95 -12.52
CA LEU A 105 19.18 -8.02 -11.13
C LEU A 105 20.18 -7.40 -10.15
N ILE A 106 21.48 -7.64 -10.33
CA ILE A 106 22.51 -7.03 -9.49
C ILE A 106 22.57 -5.52 -9.71
N GLU A 107 22.47 -5.06 -10.96
CA GLU A 107 22.42 -3.62 -11.28
C GLU A 107 21.18 -2.96 -10.67
N PHE A 108 20.02 -3.60 -10.80
CA PHE A 108 18.78 -3.18 -10.17
C PHE A 108 18.95 -2.97 -8.67
N LEU A 109 19.51 -3.93 -7.93
CA LEU A 109 19.67 -3.79 -6.47
C LEU A 109 20.61 -2.64 -6.08
N LYS A 110 21.61 -2.33 -6.91
CA LYS A 110 22.48 -1.15 -6.72
C LYS A 110 21.73 0.15 -6.99
N GLU A 111 20.96 0.23 -8.08
CA GLU A 111 20.10 1.39 -8.38
C GLU A 111 19.07 1.62 -7.27
N GLN A 112 18.54 0.54 -6.71
CA GLN A 112 17.62 0.56 -5.59
C GLN A 112 18.27 0.95 -4.27
N GLN A 113 19.59 1.15 -4.19
CA GLN A 113 20.33 1.50 -2.97
C GLN A 113 20.18 0.45 -1.87
N PHE A 114 20.43 -0.83 -2.19
CA PHE A 114 20.62 -1.86 -1.16
C PHE A 114 22.02 -1.77 -0.55
N ASP A 115 22.10 -1.83 0.78
CA ASP A 115 23.35 -1.65 1.52
C ASP A 115 24.18 -2.93 1.54
N GLU A 116 23.49 -4.07 1.64
CA GLU A 116 24.09 -5.40 1.65
C GLU A 116 23.30 -6.31 0.71
N VAL A 117 24.00 -6.92 -0.24
CA VAL A 117 23.44 -7.86 -1.21
C VAL A 117 24.26 -9.14 -1.14
N VAL A 118 23.62 -10.22 -0.68
CA VAL A 118 24.15 -11.58 -0.72
C VAL A 118 23.62 -12.27 -1.97
N PHE A 119 24.51 -12.80 -2.80
CA PHE A 119 24.20 -13.49 -4.05
C PHE A 119 24.71 -14.93 -3.99
N LEU A 120 23.79 -15.90 -3.92
CA LEU A 120 24.09 -17.32 -3.96
C LEU A 120 23.84 -17.84 -5.38
N HIS A 121 24.92 -18.22 -6.06
CA HIS A 121 24.89 -18.69 -7.44
C HIS A 121 25.25 -20.17 -7.53
N ASN A 122 24.41 -20.96 -8.21
CA ASN A 122 24.64 -22.38 -8.49
C ASN A 122 25.10 -23.16 -7.22
N GLU A 123 26.30 -23.74 -7.21
CA GLU A 123 26.80 -24.57 -6.09
C GLU A 123 26.88 -23.83 -4.74
N ALA A 124 26.85 -22.49 -4.72
CA ALA A 124 26.75 -21.72 -3.49
C ALA A 124 25.32 -21.76 -2.89
N ALA A 125 24.29 -21.98 -3.71
CA ALA A 125 22.88 -22.09 -3.32
C ALA A 125 22.56 -23.46 -2.71
N THR A 126 23.19 -23.77 -1.59
CA THR A 126 22.88 -24.98 -0.81
C THR A 126 21.84 -24.69 0.27
N THR A 127 21.09 -25.70 0.71
CA THR A 127 20.16 -25.57 1.83
C THR A 127 20.84 -25.00 3.08
N ASN A 128 22.08 -25.39 3.35
CA ASN A 128 22.86 -24.88 4.48
C ASN A 128 23.17 -23.39 4.35
N ASN A 129 23.59 -22.92 3.18
CA ASN A 129 23.88 -21.50 2.97
C ASN A 129 22.62 -20.64 2.99
N ILE A 130 21.55 -21.09 2.34
CA ILE A 130 20.26 -20.40 2.35
C ILE A 130 19.74 -20.28 3.79
N THR A 131 19.73 -21.40 4.54
CA THR A 131 19.32 -21.42 5.94
C THR A 131 20.18 -20.50 6.80
N TYR A 132 21.51 -20.53 6.61
CA TYR A 132 22.42 -19.66 7.33
C TYR A 132 22.11 -18.18 7.09
N PHE A 133 22.01 -17.76 5.83
CA PHE A 133 21.77 -16.35 5.52
C PHE A 133 20.40 -15.88 6.00
N LEU A 134 19.34 -16.67 5.81
CA LEU A 134 17.99 -16.29 6.27
C LEU A 134 17.85 -16.32 7.79
N ARG A 135 18.19 -17.46 8.44
CA ARG A 135 17.88 -17.68 9.86
C ARG A 135 18.94 -17.17 10.82
N THR A 136 20.18 -17.01 10.35
CA THR A 136 21.30 -16.59 11.20
C THR A 136 21.72 -15.18 10.85
N TYR A 137 22.19 -14.94 9.64
CA TYR A 137 22.76 -13.63 9.28
C TYR A 137 21.69 -12.54 9.24
N PHE A 138 20.75 -12.60 8.27
CA PHE A 138 19.78 -11.54 8.06
C PHE A 138 18.79 -11.39 9.22
N LEU A 139 18.32 -12.49 9.81
CA LEU A 139 17.44 -12.40 10.98
C LEU A 139 18.11 -11.68 12.16
N ASN A 140 19.40 -11.87 12.38
CA ASN A 140 20.13 -11.14 13.42
C ASN A 140 20.39 -9.69 13.01
N GLU A 141 20.76 -9.44 11.76
CA GLU A 141 20.95 -8.08 11.25
C GLU A 141 19.67 -7.26 11.34
N THR A 142 18.52 -7.77 10.92
CA THR A 142 17.26 -7.01 10.94
C THR A 142 16.80 -6.68 12.36
N LYS A 143 17.00 -7.59 13.32
CA LYS A 143 16.76 -7.34 14.76
C LYS A 143 17.58 -6.17 15.31
N ILE A 144 18.77 -5.92 14.77
CA ILE A 144 19.62 -4.79 15.16
C ILE A 144 19.03 -3.46 14.67
N TYR A 145 18.05 -3.44 13.77
CA TYR A 145 17.45 -2.20 13.28
C TYR A 145 16.00 -1.98 13.75
N HIS A 146 15.35 -2.95 14.41
CA HIS A 146 14.02 -2.79 15.01
C HIS A 146 12.99 -2.13 14.08
N LEU A 147 12.60 -2.80 12.99
CA LEU A 147 11.70 -2.25 11.97
C LEU A 147 12.23 -0.98 11.27
N ARG A 148 13.52 -0.65 11.39
CA ARG A 148 14.20 0.37 10.56
C ARG A 148 14.99 -0.27 9.43
N SER A 149 14.41 -1.28 8.79
CA SER A 149 15.05 -1.97 7.68
C SER A 149 14.04 -2.40 6.64
N ARG A 150 14.48 -2.54 5.39
CA ARG A 150 13.75 -3.25 4.34
C ARG A 150 14.55 -4.45 3.86
N PHE A 151 13.86 -5.51 3.51
CA PHE A 151 14.46 -6.76 3.07
C PHE A 151 13.88 -7.21 1.73
N LEU A 152 14.73 -7.67 0.82
CA LEU A 152 14.34 -8.25 -0.45
C LEU A 152 14.90 -9.66 -0.59
N PHE A 153 14.03 -10.61 -0.91
CA PHE A 153 14.41 -11.94 -1.35
C PHE A 153 14.14 -12.08 -2.85
N ALA A 154 15.07 -12.64 -3.60
CA ALA A 154 14.88 -12.96 -5.01
C ALA A 154 15.36 -14.38 -5.30
N PHE A 155 14.58 -15.14 -6.07
CA PHE A 155 14.96 -16.45 -6.59
C PHE A 155 14.68 -16.52 -8.09
N ASP A 156 15.65 -17.01 -8.86
CA ASP A 156 15.48 -17.36 -10.27
C ASP A 156 16.03 -18.76 -10.58
N GLY A 157 15.27 -19.57 -11.30
CA GLY A 157 15.62 -20.96 -11.64
C GLY A 157 14.42 -21.90 -11.74
N HIS A 158 14.69 -23.21 -11.66
CA HIS A 158 13.66 -24.24 -11.67
C HIS A 158 12.87 -24.28 -10.36
N GLY A 159 11.57 -24.55 -10.49
CA GLY A 159 10.68 -24.83 -9.37
C GLY A 159 10.35 -26.32 -9.28
N ASN A 160 9.98 -26.75 -8.08
CA ASN A 160 9.50 -28.09 -7.80
C ASN A 160 8.01 -28.01 -7.40
N PRO A 161 7.10 -28.73 -8.08
CA PRO A 161 5.66 -28.69 -7.81
C PRO A 161 5.26 -29.37 -6.50
N GLY A 162 6.20 -30.07 -5.84
CA GLY A 162 5.92 -30.95 -4.72
C GLY A 162 5.27 -32.27 -5.16
N HIS A 163 5.12 -33.20 -4.23
CA HIS A 163 4.39 -34.46 -4.45
C HIS A 163 3.94 -35.06 -3.11
N ASP A 164 2.93 -35.94 -3.09
CA ASP A 164 2.51 -36.73 -1.92
C ASP A 164 2.32 -35.93 -0.61
N GLY A 165 1.78 -34.71 -0.71
CA GLY A 165 1.57 -33.82 0.44
C GLY A 165 2.83 -33.08 0.91
N ILE A 166 3.96 -33.24 0.20
CA ILE A 166 5.17 -32.44 0.35
C ILE A 166 4.95 -31.10 -0.40
N PRO A 167 5.09 -29.95 0.27
CA PRO A 167 5.03 -28.64 -0.37
C PRO A 167 6.11 -28.51 -1.44
N GLY A 168 5.81 -27.80 -2.53
CA GLY A 168 6.78 -27.45 -3.55
C GLY A 168 8.00 -26.69 -3.00
N GLY A 169 8.95 -26.41 -3.88
CA GLY A 169 10.25 -25.87 -3.49
C GLY A 169 10.97 -25.16 -4.63
N ILE A 170 12.04 -24.45 -4.28
CA ILE A 170 13.03 -24.00 -5.25
C ILE A 170 14.05 -25.12 -5.47
N ALA A 171 14.33 -25.45 -6.73
CA ALA A 171 15.31 -26.47 -7.07
C ALA A 171 16.74 -25.90 -6.92
N LEU A 172 17.65 -26.71 -6.39
CA LEU A 172 19.07 -26.36 -6.21
C LEU A 172 19.91 -27.14 -7.22
N THR A 173 21.19 -26.77 -7.40
CA THR A 173 22.07 -27.33 -8.45
C THR A 173 22.12 -28.86 -8.51
N GLN A 174 22.03 -29.54 -7.37
CA GLN A 174 22.11 -31.00 -7.30
C GLN A 174 20.77 -31.71 -7.60
N ALA A 175 19.69 -30.98 -7.86
CA ALA A 175 18.38 -31.54 -8.17
C ALA A 175 18.42 -32.41 -9.44
N THR A 176 17.67 -33.51 -9.41
CA THR A 176 17.64 -34.50 -10.50
C THR A 176 16.44 -34.35 -11.44
N GLY A 177 15.64 -33.29 -11.28
CA GLY A 177 14.47 -33.00 -12.10
C GLY A 177 13.34 -32.31 -11.31
N GLU A 178 12.27 -31.91 -12.02
CA GLU A 178 11.09 -31.25 -11.42
C GLU A 178 10.45 -32.08 -10.29
N GLY A 179 10.53 -33.41 -10.33
CA GLY A 179 9.96 -34.32 -9.32
C GLY A 179 10.94 -34.82 -8.25
N ASP A 180 12.12 -34.22 -8.12
CA ASP A 180 13.06 -34.58 -7.05
C ASP A 180 12.38 -34.39 -5.67
N ASN A 181 12.71 -35.24 -4.71
CA ASN A 181 12.16 -35.21 -3.36
C ASN A 181 13.22 -35.21 -2.26
N ASN A 182 14.49 -35.18 -2.67
CA ASN A 182 15.60 -35.04 -1.78
C ASN A 182 15.63 -33.61 -1.22
N THR A 183 15.36 -33.49 0.07
CA THR A 183 15.33 -32.19 0.77
C THR A 183 16.68 -31.47 0.81
N ASN A 184 17.78 -32.12 0.40
CA ASN A 184 19.07 -31.44 0.22
C ASN A 184 19.20 -30.77 -1.15
N ASN A 185 18.39 -31.18 -2.13
CA ASN A 185 18.39 -30.67 -3.49
C ASN A 185 17.31 -29.61 -3.72
N ILE A 186 16.43 -29.40 -2.73
CA ILE A 186 15.26 -28.54 -2.82
C ILE A 186 15.14 -27.74 -1.53
N TYR A 187 14.91 -26.43 -1.64
CA TYR A 187 14.51 -25.62 -0.50
C TYR A 187 12.99 -25.45 -0.50
N SER A 188 12.32 -26.01 0.49
CA SER A 188 10.86 -26.01 0.56
C SER A 188 10.28 -24.60 0.63
N LEU A 189 9.22 -24.32 -0.15
CA LEU A 189 8.50 -23.05 -0.10
C LEU A 189 7.84 -22.80 1.25
N ASN A 190 7.46 -23.84 2.01
CA ASN A 190 6.94 -23.68 3.37
C ASN A 190 8.02 -23.22 4.35
N TYR A 191 9.24 -23.75 4.21
CA TYR A 191 10.38 -23.28 5.01
C TYR A 191 10.76 -21.86 4.61
N LEU A 192 10.80 -21.57 3.31
CA LEU A 192 11.03 -20.21 2.82
C LEU A 192 9.99 -19.22 3.35
N HIS A 193 8.70 -19.57 3.30
CA HIS A 193 7.63 -18.75 3.87
C HIS A 193 7.89 -18.45 5.35
N SER A 194 8.17 -19.48 6.15
CA SER A 194 8.43 -19.34 7.59
C SER A 194 9.66 -18.47 7.88
N ASP A 195 10.72 -18.62 7.06
CA ASP A 195 11.96 -17.86 7.22
C ASP A 195 11.78 -16.39 6.87
N LEU A 196 11.05 -16.12 5.77
CA LEU A 196 10.71 -14.77 5.35
C LEU A 196 9.72 -14.12 6.32
N GLU A 197 8.79 -14.86 6.91
CA GLU A 197 7.91 -14.37 7.98
C GLU A 197 8.72 -13.96 9.22
N ALA A 198 9.70 -14.77 9.62
CA ALA A 198 10.58 -14.44 10.75
C ALA A 198 11.41 -13.16 10.51
N ILE A 199 11.86 -12.93 9.29
CA ILE A 199 12.54 -11.68 8.92
C ILE A 199 11.54 -10.53 8.85
N ALA A 200 10.37 -10.77 8.27
CA ALA A 200 9.33 -9.78 8.04
C ALA A 200 8.93 -9.04 9.32
N VAL A 201 8.72 -9.78 10.41
CA VAL A 201 8.33 -9.20 11.71
C VAL A 201 9.41 -8.34 12.37
N GLU A 202 10.65 -8.36 11.85
CA GLU A 202 11.78 -7.54 12.31
C GLU A 202 12.13 -6.40 11.33
N THR A 203 11.40 -6.30 10.20
CA THR A 203 11.62 -5.30 9.14
C THR A 203 10.40 -4.40 8.96
N PHE A 204 10.61 -3.20 8.41
CA PHE A 204 9.49 -2.34 7.98
C PHE A 204 8.79 -2.88 6.75
N HIS A 205 9.57 -3.27 5.74
CA HIS A 205 9.09 -3.83 4.49
C HIS A 205 9.89 -5.07 4.14
N THR A 206 9.19 -6.12 3.72
CA THR A 206 9.81 -7.31 3.11
C THR A 206 9.13 -7.60 1.77
N VAL A 207 9.91 -7.91 0.74
CA VAL A 207 9.37 -8.42 -0.52
C VAL A 207 10.14 -9.64 -0.99
N ALA A 208 9.44 -10.67 -1.44
CA ALA A 208 10.01 -11.84 -2.09
C ALA A 208 9.60 -11.88 -3.56
N LEU A 209 10.56 -12.02 -4.45
CA LEU A 209 10.38 -12.15 -5.90
C LEU A 209 10.77 -13.58 -6.29
N LEU A 210 9.82 -14.39 -6.75
CA LEU A 210 10.04 -15.80 -7.06
C LEU A 210 9.85 -16.07 -8.56
N GLY A 211 10.94 -16.01 -9.31
CA GLY A 211 11.06 -16.34 -10.73
C GLY A 211 11.17 -17.83 -10.99
N SER A 212 10.16 -18.62 -10.65
CA SER A 212 10.16 -20.06 -10.96
C SER A 212 8.77 -20.63 -11.18
N CYS A 213 8.70 -21.78 -11.85
CA CYS A 213 7.50 -22.60 -11.93
C CYS A 213 6.98 -22.94 -10.53
N TYR A 214 5.65 -23.06 -10.36
CA TYR A 214 5.02 -23.50 -9.10
C TYR A 214 5.27 -22.59 -7.88
N SER A 215 5.89 -21.42 -8.08
CA SER A 215 6.33 -20.52 -7.02
C SER A 215 5.18 -19.99 -6.16
N GLY A 216 3.95 -19.96 -6.70
CA GLY A 216 2.73 -19.65 -5.94
C GLY A 216 2.46 -20.61 -4.77
N GLY A 217 3.13 -21.76 -4.73
CA GLY A 217 3.11 -22.70 -3.60
C GLY A 217 3.65 -22.13 -2.28
N ILE A 218 4.24 -20.93 -2.28
CA ILE A 218 4.65 -20.21 -1.06
C ILE A 218 3.46 -19.75 -0.21
N PHE A 219 2.27 -19.63 -0.80
CA PHE A 219 1.08 -19.21 -0.06
C PHE A 219 0.40 -20.42 0.61
N PRO A 220 0.03 -20.32 1.89
CA PRO A 220 -0.66 -21.41 2.58
C PRO A 220 -1.99 -21.74 1.87
N ILE A 221 -2.31 -23.03 1.78
CA ILE A 221 -3.59 -23.51 1.22
C ILE A 221 -4.69 -23.24 2.25
N ASP A 222 -5.19 -22.01 2.29
CA ASP A 222 -6.34 -21.63 3.11
C ASP A 222 -7.57 -21.34 2.21
N PRO A 223 -8.66 -22.11 2.33
CA PRO A 223 -9.90 -21.87 1.58
C PRO A 223 -10.59 -20.54 1.95
N SER A 224 -10.19 -19.86 3.03
CA SER A 224 -10.71 -18.55 3.45
C SER A 224 -9.91 -17.35 2.91
N HIS A 225 -8.70 -17.57 2.36
CA HIS A 225 -7.81 -16.55 1.79
C HIS A 225 -7.56 -16.78 0.30
N GLY A 226 -8.53 -17.40 -0.40
CA GLY A 226 -8.40 -17.95 -1.74
C GLY A 226 -7.57 -17.10 -2.69
N GLN A 227 -6.58 -17.73 -3.33
CA GLN A 227 -5.68 -17.19 -4.37
C GLN A 227 -6.01 -15.75 -4.78
N THR A 228 -5.43 -14.80 -4.06
CA THR A 228 -5.83 -13.41 -4.20
C THR A 228 -4.93 -12.69 -5.19
N SER A 229 -5.48 -12.37 -6.36
CA SER A 229 -5.05 -11.24 -7.18
C SER A 229 -5.26 -9.96 -6.36
N PHE A 230 -4.28 -9.58 -5.54
CA PHE A 230 -4.24 -8.25 -4.94
C PHE A 230 -3.53 -7.33 -5.91
N THR A 231 -4.29 -6.73 -6.82
CA THR A 231 -3.80 -5.71 -7.76
C THR A 231 -3.21 -4.49 -7.04
N PHE A 232 -3.44 -4.33 -5.73
CA PHE A 232 -2.89 -3.24 -4.92
C PHE A 232 -2.64 -3.65 -3.45
N PRO A 233 -1.51 -4.27 -3.09
CA PRO A 233 -1.05 -4.33 -1.70
C PRO A 233 -0.91 -2.91 -1.15
N LYS A 234 -1.73 -2.56 -0.15
CA LYS A 234 -1.78 -1.22 0.48
C LYS A 234 -1.43 -1.24 1.97
N ALA A 235 -1.25 -2.43 2.57
CA ALA A 235 -0.86 -2.61 3.96
C ALA A 235 0.68 -2.67 4.11
N ALA A 236 1.20 -2.23 5.26
CA ALA A 236 2.59 -2.50 5.61
C ALA A 236 2.84 -3.98 5.82
N GLY A 237 4.10 -4.38 5.59
CA GLY A 237 4.56 -5.72 5.93
C GLY A 237 5.29 -6.40 4.77
N ALA A 238 5.03 -7.69 4.66
CA ALA A 238 5.83 -8.61 3.86
C ALA A 238 4.99 -9.27 2.78
N HIS A 239 5.46 -9.21 1.54
CA HIS A 239 4.73 -9.73 0.39
C HIS A 239 5.60 -10.66 -0.44
N ALA A 240 5.02 -11.71 -1.02
CA ALA A 240 5.65 -12.48 -2.07
C ALA A 240 4.95 -12.18 -3.40
N ILE A 241 5.74 -12.11 -4.47
CA ILE A 241 5.30 -12.03 -5.86
C ILE A 241 5.92 -13.21 -6.58
N THR A 242 5.08 -14.00 -7.24
CA THR A 242 5.49 -15.26 -7.85
C THR A 242 5.20 -15.25 -9.34
N ALA A 243 6.12 -15.82 -10.13
CA ALA A 243 6.02 -15.88 -11.58
C ALA A 243 4.85 -16.77 -12.07
N SER A 244 4.37 -17.68 -11.22
CA SER A 244 3.25 -18.57 -11.52
C SER A 244 2.49 -18.94 -10.25
N ASP A 245 1.30 -19.51 -10.41
CA ASP A 245 0.56 -20.13 -9.31
C ASP A 245 1.17 -21.52 -8.93
N PRO A 246 0.64 -22.25 -7.94
CA PRO A 246 1.22 -23.53 -7.51
C PRO A 246 1.19 -24.66 -8.54
N VAL A 247 0.49 -24.52 -9.68
CA VAL A 247 0.27 -25.63 -10.64
C VAL A 247 0.72 -25.31 -12.06
N HIS A 248 0.96 -24.03 -12.39
CA HIS A 248 1.41 -23.62 -13.71
C HIS A 248 2.93 -23.44 -13.78
N LYS A 249 3.46 -23.60 -15.00
CA LYS A 249 4.86 -23.30 -15.33
C LYS A 249 5.02 -21.82 -15.68
N ALA A 250 6.16 -21.25 -15.32
CA ALA A 250 6.64 -19.98 -15.82
C ALA A 250 7.68 -20.23 -16.93
N TRP A 251 7.87 -19.28 -17.84
CA TRP A 251 8.80 -19.44 -18.97
C TRP A 251 9.64 -18.19 -19.26
N THR A 252 10.56 -18.36 -20.18
CA THR A 252 11.57 -17.38 -20.58
C THR A 252 11.13 -16.59 -21.80
N GLU A 253 11.79 -15.47 -22.07
CA GLU A 253 11.54 -14.70 -23.28
C GLU A 253 11.86 -15.53 -24.53
N PRO A 254 11.08 -15.40 -25.64
CA PRO A 254 11.30 -16.18 -26.86
C PRO A 254 12.68 -15.99 -27.49
N ASP A 255 13.32 -14.84 -27.26
CA ASP A 255 14.67 -14.51 -27.74
C ASP A 255 15.78 -14.94 -26.76
N GLY A 256 15.42 -15.51 -25.61
CA GLY A 256 16.34 -15.94 -24.55
C GLY A 256 16.99 -14.79 -23.79
N SER A 257 16.52 -13.55 -23.93
CA SER A 257 17.13 -12.36 -23.30
C SER A 257 17.04 -12.34 -21.77
N GLY A 258 16.11 -13.10 -21.18
CA GLY A 258 15.87 -13.19 -19.74
C GLY A 258 14.66 -14.05 -19.43
N THR A 259 14.29 -14.19 -18.16
CA THR A 259 12.98 -14.71 -17.79
C THR A 259 11.91 -13.64 -18.02
N VAL A 260 10.71 -14.06 -18.44
CA VAL A 260 9.59 -13.12 -18.64
C VAL A 260 9.25 -12.40 -17.33
N PHE A 261 9.32 -13.12 -16.20
CA PHE A 261 9.01 -12.59 -14.89
C PHE A 261 9.90 -11.40 -14.53
N TYR A 262 11.22 -11.57 -14.51
CA TYR A 262 12.13 -10.48 -14.14
C TYR A 262 12.20 -9.39 -15.21
N SER A 263 12.13 -9.75 -16.49
CA SER A 263 12.12 -8.79 -17.60
C SER A 263 10.94 -7.82 -17.48
N GLU A 264 9.71 -8.32 -17.36
CA GLU A 264 8.52 -7.48 -17.25
C GLU A 264 8.41 -6.79 -15.88
N PHE A 265 8.91 -7.41 -14.79
CA PHE A 265 8.92 -6.78 -13.47
C PHE A 265 9.87 -5.58 -13.41
N LEU A 266 11.11 -5.72 -13.88
CA LEU A 266 12.08 -4.63 -13.90
C LEU A 266 11.66 -3.52 -14.87
N LYS A 267 11.11 -3.87 -16.03
CA LYS A 267 10.52 -2.93 -16.99
C LYS A 267 9.35 -2.17 -16.38
N ALA A 268 8.48 -2.83 -15.62
CA ALA A 268 7.38 -2.17 -14.92
C ALA A 268 7.87 -1.15 -13.88
N ILE A 269 8.91 -1.47 -13.11
CA ILE A 269 9.51 -0.50 -12.15
C ILE A 269 10.01 0.74 -12.89
N LYS A 270 10.77 0.56 -13.98
CA LYS A 270 11.28 1.66 -14.80
C LYS A 270 10.15 2.47 -15.40
N SER A 271 9.16 1.82 -16.01
CA SER A 271 7.99 2.47 -16.62
C SER A 271 7.16 3.26 -15.61
N VAL A 272 6.87 2.69 -14.43
CA VAL A 272 6.15 3.37 -13.36
C VAL A 272 6.95 4.58 -12.87
N GLY A 273 8.28 4.44 -12.77
CA GLY A 273 9.18 5.52 -12.37
C GLY A 273 9.40 6.61 -13.45
N GLU A 274 9.29 6.30 -14.73
CA GLU A 274 9.37 7.28 -15.83
C GLU A 274 8.03 7.98 -16.08
N ASN A 275 6.92 7.27 -15.89
CA ASN A 275 5.56 7.78 -16.02
C ASN A 275 5.02 8.43 -14.74
N VAL A 276 5.90 8.86 -13.83
CA VAL A 276 5.57 9.66 -12.62
C VAL A 276 4.89 11.00 -12.97
N GLN A 277 4.72 11.31 -14.26
CA GLN A 277 3.87 12.38 -14.75
C GLN A 277 2.39 12.31 -14.31
N GLN A 278 1.85 11.19 -13.81
CA GLN A 278 0.40 11.11 -13.57
C GLN A 278 -0.07 10.56 -12.22
N ASN A 279 0.75 9.90 -11.39
CA ASN A 279 0.21 9.19 -10.21
C ASN A 279 0.92 9.41 -8.87
N GLU A 280 2.12 10.02 -8.81
CA GLU A 280 2.89 10.14 -7.54
C GLU A 280 3.60 11.49 -7.35
N SER A 281 3.17 12.52 -8.08
CA SER A 281 3.67 13.87 -7.85
C SER A 281 2.96 14.56 -6.70
N THR A 282 3.73 15.30 -5.90
CA THR A 282 3.15 16.38 -5.11
C THR A 282 3.13 17.62 -5.97
N HIS A 283 1.95 18.11 -6.31
CA HIS A 283 1.87 19.34 -7.10
C HIS A 283 1.68 20.52 -6.17
N ILE A 284 2.42 21.58 -6.48
CA ILE A 284 2.30 22.90 -5.87
C ILE A 284 1.63 23.78 -6.90
N VAL A 285 0.37 24.15 -6.70
CA VAL A 285 -0.32 25.10 -7.59
C VAL A 285 -0.15 26.50 -7.03
N ASP A 286 0.40 27.42 -7.81
CA ASP A 286 0.45 28.83 -7.40
C ASP A 286 -0.88 29.57 -7.56
N GLY A 287 -1.02 30.73 -6.90
CA GLY A 287 -2.21 31.59 -7.03
C GLY A 287 -2.50 32.09 -8.45
N HIS A 288 -1.62 31.83 -9.42
CA HIS A 288 -1.80 32.13 -10.83
C HIS A 288 -2.21 30.91 -11.66
N GLY A 289 -2.42 29.75 -11.02
CA GLY A 289 -2.94 28.53 -11.63
C GLY A 289 -1.90 27.70 -12.36
N SER A 290 -0.60 27.98 -12.20
CA SER A 290 0.47 27.19 -12.81
C SER A 290 0.91 26.06 -11.85
N PRO A 291 0.61 24.79 -12.15
CA PRO A 291 1.07 23.67 -11.34
C PRO A 291 2.59 23.47 -11.50
N THR A 292 3.32 23.44 -10.38
CA THR A 292 4.68 22.92 -10.30
C THR A 292 4.62 21.51 -9.73
N THR A 293 4.94 20.53 -10.56
CA THR A 293 4.92 19.12 -10.21
C THR A 293 6.25 18.74 -9.57
N VAL A 294 6.24 18.36 -8.29
CA VAL A 294 7.40 17.76 -7.62
C VAL A 294 7.24 16.25 -7.69
N TYR A 295 8.06 15.63 -8.54
CA TYR A 295 8.05 14.18 -8.74
C TYR A 295 8.73 13.49 -7.58
N ASP A 296 8.02 12.55 -6.98
CA ASP A 296 8.58 11.66 -5.98
C ASP A 296 9.07 10.40 -6.71
N SER A 297 10.37 10.18 -6.72
CA SER A 297 11.03 9.16 -7.55
C SER A 297 10.90 7.76 -6.94
N ILE A 298 9.66 7.27 -6.77
CA ILE A 298 9.39 5.92 -6.29
C ILE A 298 8.32 5.21 -7.14
N ALA A 299 8.40 3.88 -7.19
CA ALA A 299 7.41 2.98 -7.76
C ALA A 299 6.88 2.03 -6.68
N ARG A 300 5.61 2.15 -6.31
CA ARG A 300 4.99 1.31 -5.26
C ARG A 300 4.70 -0.10 -5.76
N LEU A 301 4.80 -1.08 -4.87
CA LEU A 301 4.62 -2.50 -5.19
C LEU A 301 3.35 -2.78 -5.98
N GLY A 302 2.20 -2.23 -5.57
CA GLY A 302 0.94 -2.46 -6.25
C GLY A 302 0.88 -1.90 -7.67
N LEU A 303 1.49 -0.75 -7.92
CA LEU A 303 1.55 -0.19 -9.28
C LEU A 303 2.50 -0.99 -10.17
N VAL A 304 3.65 -1.40 -9.63
CA VAL A 304 4.60 -2.26 -10.34
C VAL A 304 3.93 -3.56 -10.74
N VAL A 305 3.29 -4.24 -9.79
CA VAL A 305 2.50 -5.46 -10.02
C VAL A 305 1.46 -5.28 -11.11
N ALA A 306 0.65 -4.21 -11.03
CA ALA A 306 -0.40 -3.96 -12.00
C ALA A 306 0.19 -3.75 -13.40
N GLN A 307 1.28 -2.98 -13.50
CA GLN A 307 1.96 -2.73 -14.77
C GLN A 307 2.65 -3.98 -15.33
N THR A 308 3.21 -4.84 -14.47
CA THR A 308 3.77 -6.13 -14.87
C THR A 308 2.67 -7.03 -15.43
N ASN A 309 1.54 -7.20 -14.73
CA ASN A 309 0.42 -8.02 -15.20
C ASN A 309 -0.12 -7.55 -16.57
N ILE A 310 -0.22 -6.23 -16.80
CA ILE A 310 -0.58 -5.68 -18.12
C ILE A 310 0.42 -6.13 -19.20
N GLY A 311 1.73 -6.09 -18.91
CA GLY A 311 2.75 -6.59 -19.83
C GLY A 311 2.62 -8.09 -20.11
N LEU A 312 2.31 -8.89 -19.07
CA LEU A 312 2.14 -10.34 -19.17
C LEU A 312 0.91 -10.74 -20.00
N GLU A 313 -0.18 -9.95 -20.01
CA GLU A 313 -1.40 -10.22 -20.81
C GLU A 313 -1.13 -10.29 -22.31
N GLU A 314 -0.07 -9.63 -22.79
CA GLU A 314 0.29 -9.60 -24.21
C GLU A 314 1.28 -10.72 -24.60
N ILE A 315 1.90 -11.39 -23.62
CA ILE A 315 2.94 -12.39 -23.84
C ILE A 315 2.31 -13.78 -24.02
N LYS A 316 2.69 -14.44 -25.12
CA LYS A 316 2.28 -15.81 -25.44
C LYS A 316 3.48 -16.71 -25.60
N ASN A 317 3.34 -17.94 -25.12
CA ASN A 317 4.29 -18.99 -25.40
C ASN A 317 4.36 -19.22 -26.93
N PRO A 318 5.54 -19.13 -27.56
CA PRO A 318 5.67 -19.23 -29.02
C PRO A 318 5.35 -20.64 -29.55
N THR A 319 5.40 -21.66 -28.70
CA THR A 319 5.14 -23.06 -29.05
C THR A 319 3.70 -23.47 -28.77
N THR A 320 3.16 -23.14 -27.59
CA THR A 320 1.80 -23.57 -27.18
C THR A 320 0.72 -22.53 -27.48
N ASN A 321 1.10 -21.28 -27.76
CA ASN A 321 0.21 -20.12 -27.91
C ASN A 321 -0.64 -19.82 -26.65
N GLU A 322 -0.26 -20.39 -25.49
CA GLU A 322 -0.84 -20.09 -24.19
C GLU A 322 -0.33 -18.73 -23.67
N LEU A 323 -1.19 -18.01 -22.95
CA LEU A 323 -0.85 -16.74 -22.31
C LEU A 323 0.03 -16.98 -21.08
N TYR A 324 0.96 -16.04 -20.82
CA TYR A 324 1.77 -16.10 -19.61
C TYR A 324 0.89 -16.12 -18.35
N PRO A 325 1.19 -16.99 -17.36
CA PRO A 325 0.44 -17.01 -16.11
C PRO A 325 0.50 -15.65 -15.42
N GLN A 326 -0.63 -15.13 -14.95
CA GLN A 326 -0.64 -13.91 -14.16
C GLN A 326 0.10 -14.12 -12.84
N LEU A 327 0.70 -13.05 -12.31
CA LEU A 327 1.45 -13.12 -11.05
C LEU A 327 0.53 -13.56 -9.89
N SER A 328 1.02 -14.45 -9.02
CA SER A 328 0.37 -14.68 -7.72
C SER A 328 1.04 -13.87 -6.63
N ILE A 329 0.24 -13.19 -5.81
CA ILE A 329 0.71 -12.21 -4.84
C ILE A 329 -0.03 -12.38 -3.53
N GLY A 330 0.70 -12.30 -2.43
CA GLY A 330 0.10 -12.47 -1.11
C GLY A 330 1.04 -12.01 0.01
N ALA A 331 0.46 -11.88 1.20
CA ALA A 331 1.22 -11.55 2.40
C ALA A 331 2.02 -12.77 2.89
N ILE A 332 3.24 -12.51 3.36
CA ILE A 332 4.12 -13.49 4.03
C ILE A 332 3.92 -13.46 5.55
N ALA A 333 3.56 -12.29 6.11
CA ALA A 333 3.34 -12.11 7.54
C ALA A 333 1.99 -11.40 7.79
N PRO A 334 1.30 -11.67 8.91
CA PRO A 334 0.01 -11.09 9.22
C PRO A 334 0.03 -9.55 9.36
N GLU A 335 -1.09 -8.90 9.01
CA GLU A 335 -1.30 -7.45 9.09
C GLU A 335 -1.29 -6.96 10.55
N ALA A 336 -0.10 -6.70 11.11
CA ALA A 336 0.04 -6.12 12.43
C ALA A 336 0.70 -4.75 12.33
N HIS A 337 -0.15 -3.71 12.43
CA HIS A 337 0.18 -2.32 12.76
C HIS A 337 1.35 -1.69 11.96
N LEU A 338 1.07 -0.99 10.84
CA LEU A 338 1.80 0.18 10.26
C LEU A 338 1.35 0.46 8.79
N ASN A 339 1.83 1.57 8.18
CA ASN A 339 1.37 2.15 6.90
C ASN A 339 2.22 1.75 5.66
N GLY A 340 1.58 1.19 4.60
CA GLY A 340 2.08 1.14 3.20
C GLY A 340 2.95 -0.06 2.79
N ALA A 341 2.80 -0.60 1.57
CA ALA A 341 3.56 -1.76 1.04
C ALA A 341 4.98 -1.38 0.55
N PHE A 342 5.79 -2.40 0.18
CA PHE A 342 7.14 -2.21 -0.38
C PHE A 342 7.15 -1.16 -1.52
N PHE A 343 8.25 -0.44 -1.67
CA PHE A 343 8.44 0.52 -2.76
C PHE A 343 9.84 0.39 -3.35
N PHE A 344 9.94 0.71 -4.62
CA PHE A 344 11.16 0.78 -5.40
C PHE A 344 11.50 2.25 -5.68
N LEU A 345 12.77 2.58 -5.84
CA LEU A 345 13.22 3.86 -6.35
C LEU A 345 12.97 3.90 -7.86
N GLY A 346 12.35 4.97 -8.33
CA GLY A 346 12.23 5.30 -9.75
C GLY A 346 13.35 6.25 -10.21
N PRO A 347 13.44 6.54 -11.51
CA PRO A 347 14.32 7.56 -12.06
C PRO A 347 14.11 8.92 -11.34
N ARG A 348 15.21 9.53 -10.91
CA ARG A 348 15.18 10.86 -10.28
C ARG A 348 15.09 11.96 -11.31
N ALA A 349 14.11 12.86 -11.15
CA ALA A 349 14.18 14.18 -11.78
C ALA A 349 15.37 14.96 -11.18
N THR A 350 16.15 15.65 -12.00
CA THR A 350 17.39 16.35 -11.64
C THR A 350 17.20 17.54 -10.67
N THR A 351 15.97 17.90 -10.33
CA THR A 351 15.63 18.98 -9.39
C THR A 351 14.54 18.52 -8.44
N GLN A 352 14.90 18.22 -7.19
CA GLN A 352 13.95 17.91 -6.13
C GLN A 352 13.73 19.19 -5.31
N ALA A 353 12.56 19.83 -5.45
CA ALA A 353 12.16 20.88 -4.52
C ALA A 353 11.77 20.24 -3.19
N SER A 354 12.35 20.67 -2.06
CA SER A 354 11.92 20.17 -0.75
C SER A 354 10.52 20.71 -0.44
N LEU A 355 9.55 19.82 -0.30
CA LEU A 355 8.21 20.17 0.14
C LEU A 355 8.15 20.20 1.68
N PRO A 356 7.51 21.21 2.29
CA PRO A 356 7.16 21.17 3.70
C PRO A 356 6.22 19.99 4.01
N ALA A 357 6.24 19.50 5.26
CA ALA A 357 5.50 18.32 5.72
C ALA A 357 3.95 18.42 5.65
N ALA A 358 3.38 19.42 5.00
CA ALA A 358 1.95 19.69 5.00
C ALA A 358 1.19 18.84 3.96
N THR A 359 0.02 18.31 4.35
CA THR A 359 -0.92 17.65 3.45
C THR A 359 -2.16 18.49 3.20
N GLY A 360 -2.62 18.45 1.96
CA GLY A 360 -4.02 18.62 1.63
C GLY A 360 -4.49 20.04 1.38
N SER A 361 -3.77 21.12 1.72
CA SER A 361 -4.22 22.50 1.41
C SER A 361 -3.26 23.69 1.68
N ALA A 362 -2.04 23.52 2.21
CA ALA A 362 -1.25 24.70 2.67
C ALA A 362 0.27 24.59 2.55
N VAL A 363 0.93 25.74 2.30
CA VAL A 363 2.36 26.00 2.51
C VAL A 363 2.54 27.18 3.47
N ILE A 364 3.46 27.07 4.42
CA ILE A 364 3.88 28.15 5.33
C ILE A 364 4.24 29.40 4.53
N GLY A 365 3.57 30.54 4.80
CA GLY A 365 3.83 31.83 4.14
C GLY A 365 3.25 32.01 2.73
N ARG A 366 2.53 31.02 2.19
CA ARG A 366 1.96 31.04 0.83
C ARG A 366 0.57 30.37 0.79
N PRO A 367 -0.48 31.03 1.32
CA PRO A 367 -1.85 30.46 1.38
C PRO A 367 -2.51 30.31 0.01
N ASP A 368 -1.90 30.89 -1.03
CA ASP A 368 -2.25 30.66 -2.42
C ASP A 368 -1.73 29.32 -2.96
N LEU A 369 -0.76 28.69 -2.28
CA LEU A 369 -0.19 27.41 -2.67
C LEU A 369 -1.00 26.24 -2.12
N LYS A 370 -1.55 25.44 -3.04
CA LYS A 370 -2.24 24.18 -2.72
C LYS A 370 -1.25 23.03 -2.85
N VAL A 371 -1.09 22.24 -1.79
CA VAL A 371 -0.27 21.02 -1.76
C VAL A 371 -1.18 19.82 -1.59
N PHE A 372 -1.06 18.84 -2.48
CA PHE A 372 -1.81 17.60 -2.39
C PHE A 372 -0.89 16.43 -2.66
N LYS A 373 -1.12 15.36 -1.90
CA LYS A 373 -0.48 14.07 -2.11
C LYS A 373 -1.31 13.22 -3.07
N ALA A 374 -0.73 12.16 -3.61
CA ALA A 374 -1.48 11.09 -4.23
C ALA A 374 -2.54 10.54 -3.26
N ILE A 375 -3.70 10.12 -3.79
CA ILE A 375 -4.87 9.64 -3.01
C ILE A 375 -4.46 8.56 -2.00
N ASP A 376 -3.48 7.73 -2.37
CA ASP A 376 -3.02 6.62 -1.56
C ASP A 376 -2.28 7.05 -0.28
N ARG A 377 -1.74 8.28 -0.24
CA ARG A 377 -1.00 8.84 0.91
C ARG A 377 -1.89 9.51 1.95
N TYR A 378 -3.19 9.67 1.69
CA TYR A 378 -4.14 10.09 2.73
C TYR A 378 -4.52 8.86 3.54
N ALA A 379 -4.01 8.80 4.78
CA ALA A 379 -4.19 7.68 5.70
C ALA A 379 -5.66 7.52 6.15
N ILE A 380 -6.44 8.59 6.11
CA ILE A 380 -7.80 8.63 6.64
C ILE A 380 -8.79 8.67 5.49
N ARG A 381 -9.42 7.52 5.26
CA ARG A 381 -10.47 7.34 4.26
C ARG A 381 -11.79 7.01 4.91
N GLY A 382 -12.86 7.31 4.19
CA GLY A 382 -14.20 6.95 4.56
C GLY A 382 -15.10 6.83 3.36
N ILE A 383 -16.33 6.44 3.64
CA ILE A 383 -17.38 6.29 2.64
C ILE A 383 -18.60 7.06 3.08
N ASP A 384 -19.54 7.23 2.16
CA ASP A 384 -20.88 7.69 2.49
C ASP A 384 -21.95 6.79 1.89
N LEU A 385 -23.04 6.62 2.65
CA LEU A 385 -24.03 5.59 2.42
C LEU A 385 -25.44 6.16 2.49
N SER A 386 -26.35 5.55 1.72
CA SER A 386 -27.78 5.85 1.73
C SER A 386 -28.60 4.58 1.50
N HIS A 387 -29.91 4.70 1.31
CA HIS A 387 -30.73 3.56 0.86
C HIS A 387 -30.29 2.94 -0.47
N TYR A 388 -29.57 3.67 -1.33
CA TYR A 388 -29.00 3.10 -2.56
C TYR A 388 -27.93 2.05 -2.30
N SER A 389 -27.27 2.11 -1.14
CA SER A 389 -26.28 1.11 -0.70
C SER A 389 -26.91 -0.21 -0.24
N GLY A 390 -28.24 -0.29 -0.21
CA GLY A 390 -28.99 -1.45 0.28
C GLY A 390 -29.22 -1.45 1.79
N SER A 391 -29.99 -2.43 2.28
CA SER A 391 -30.40 -2.54 3.68
C SER A 391 -29.48 -3.39 4.57
N ASN A 392 -28.57 -4.17 3.96
CA ASN A 392 -27.72 -5.15 4.63
C ASN A 392 -26.25 -4.73 4.55
N VAL A 393 -25.91 -3.63 5.21
CA VAL A 393 -24.54 -3.11 5.27
C VAL A 393 -23.75 -3.78 6.40
N ASP A 394 -22.59 -4.34 6.10
CA ASP A 394 -21.64 -4.91 7.06
C ASP A 394 -20.61 -3.85 7.49
N PHE A 395 -20.92 -3.16 8.58
CA PHE A 395 -20.04 -2.12 9.13
C PHE A 395 -18.73 -2.69 9.71
N LYS A 396 -18.69 -3.97 10.12
CA LYS A 396 -17.45 -4.58 10.62
C LYS A 396 -16.47 -4.75 9.48
N GLU A 397 -16.92 -5.20 8.31
CA GLU A 397 -16.08 -5.28 7.12
C GLU A 397 -15.62 -3.90 6.66
N ILE A 398 -16.52 -2.89 6.64
CA ILE A 398 -16.16 -1.50 6.32
C ILE A 398 -15.08 -0.98 7.28
N SER A 399 -15.20 -1.25 8.57
CA SER A 399 -14.28 -0.75 9.61
C SER A 399 -12.84 -1.27 9.49
N LYS A 400 -12.61 -2.34 8.73
CA LYS A 400 -11.26 -2.84 8.44
C LYS A 400 -10.49 -1.94 7.47
N LYS A 401 -11.21 -1.22 6.60
CA LYS A 401 -10.63 -0.44 5.49
C LYS A 401 -10.84 1.07 5.60
N PHE A 402 -11.86 1.49 6.34
CA PHE A 402 -12.27 2.87 6.46
C PHE A 402 -12.26 3.32 7.92
N ARG A 403 -11.97 4.61 8.11
CA ARG A 403 -11.91 5.27 9.43
C ARG A 403 -13.17 6.05 9.76
N PHE A 404 -13.95 6.40 8.74
CA PHE A 404 -15.22 7.11 8.92
C PHE A 404 -16.30 6.67 7.94
N VAL A 405 -17.55 6.92 8.33
CA VAL A 405 -18.71 6.76 7.47
C VAL A 405 -19.70 7.90 7.71
N TYR A 406 -20.21 8.50 6.63
CA TYR A 406 -21.37 9.40 6.68
C TYR A 406 -22.62 8.69 6.17
N ILE A 407 -23.73 8.79 6.90
CA ILE A 407 -24.97 8.08 6.57
C ILE A 407 -26.06 9.11 6.26
N LYS A 408 -26.76 8.95 5.12
CA LYS A 408 -27.90 9.78 4.77
C LYS A 408 -28.94 9.69 5.85
N ALA A 409 -29.33 10.83 6.43
CA ALA A 409 -30.38 10.88 7.43
C ALA A 409 -31.69 11.39 6.84
N THR A 410 -31.65 12.56 6.22
CA THR A 410 -32.84 13.30 5.82
C THR A 410 -32.64 14.06 4.52
N GLN A 411 -33.73 14.43 3.87
CA GLN A 411 -33.74 15.26 2.67
C GLN A 411 -34.91 16.25 2.73
N GLY A 412 -34.63 17.54 2.49
CA GLY A 412 -35.63 18.60 2.58
C GLY A 412 -36.42 18.61 3.90
N ASN A 413 -37.67 19.07 3.86
CA ASN A 413 -38.47 19.26 5.08
C ASN A 413 -39.17 18.00 5.64
N HIS A 414 -39.16 16.85 4.94
CA HIS A 414 -39.94 15.68 5.39
C HIS A 414 -39.38 14.30 5.03
N ILE A 415 -38.44 14.19 4.08
CA ILE A 415 -37.93 12.89 3.64
C ILE A 415 -36.91 12.40 4.67
N VAL A 416 -37.04 11.13 5.06
CA VAL A 416 -36.12 10.40 5.94
C VAL A 416 -35.59 9.21 5.16
N ASP A 417 -34.28 9.00 5.18
CA ASP A 417 -33.72 7.82 4.53
C ASP A 417 -34.15 6.55 5.31
N PRO A 418 -34.76 5.55 4.63
CA PRO A 418 -35.30 4.37 5.30
C PRO A 418 -34.23 3.50 5.95
N THR A 419 -32.96 3.58 5.52
CA THR A 419 -31.86 2.77 6.08
C THR A 419 -31.14 3.48 7.22
N PHE A 420 -31.33 4.80 7.40
CA PHE A 420 -30.58 5.61 8.37
C PHE A 420 -30.52 5.01 9.77
N ARG A 421 -31.67 4.70 10.37
CA ARG A 421 -31.73 4.21 11.75
C ARG A 421 -30.98 2.88 11.92
N ASN A 422 -31.15 1.97 10.97
CA ASN A 422 -30.49 0.66 11.00
C ASN A 422 -28.98 0.82 10.82
N ASN A 423 -28.57 1.62 9.83
CA ASN A 423 -27.16 1.90 9.54
C ASN A 423 -26.47 2.61 10.72
N LEU A 424 -27.13 3.56 11.38
CA LEU A 424 -26.61 4.24 12.55
C LEU A 424 -26.43 3.28 13.74
N VAL A 425 -27.38 2.37 13.98
CA VAL A 425 -27.25 1.39 15.06
C VAL A 425 -26.12 0.40 14.77
N ASN A 426 -26.07 -0.16 13.55
CA ASN A 426 -25.11 -1.19 13.19
C ASN A 426 -23.66 -0.66 13.06
N SER A 427 -23.48 0.64 12.84
CA SER A 427 -22.16 1.26 12.79
C SER A 427 -21.54 1.51 14.17
N LYS A 428 -22.34 1.60 15.25
CA LYS A 428 -21.87 1.96 16.60
C LYS A 428 -20.93 0.93 17.23
N ASP A 429 -21.01 -0.34 16.85
CA ASP A 429 -20.18 -1.41 17.40
C ASP A 429 -18.87 -1.62 16.61
N THR A 430 -18.34 -0.55 16.00
CA THR A 430 -17.14 -0.59 15.17
C THR A 430 -16.17 0.54 15.52
N THR A 431 -14.98 0.52 14.93
CA THR A 431 -13.97 1.58 15.08
C THR A 431 -14.25 2.82 14.21
N LEU A 432 -15.33 2.81 13.42
CA LEU A 432 -15.67 3.92 12.52
C LEU A 432 -16.12 5.15 13.30
N ARG A 433 -15.60 6.32 12.90
CA ARG A 433 -16.21 7.60 13.25
C ARG A 433 -17.45 7.81 12.38
N VAL A 434 -18.61 7.93 13.00
CA VAL A 434 -19.90 7.99 12.29
C VAL A 434 -20.42 9.42 12.21
N GLY A 435 -20.77 9.86 11.00
CA GLY A 435 -21.45 11.12 10.73
C GLY A 435 -22.82 10.89 10.08
N ALA A 436 -23.64 11.95 10.07
CA ALA A 436 -24.92 11.96 9.38
C ALA A 436 -24.97 13.14 8.41
N TYR A 437 -25.69 12.96 7.28
CA TYR A 437 -25.87 14.05 6.33
C TYR A 437 -27.33 14.33 5.98
N HIS A 438 -27.59 15.59 5.62
CA HIS A 438 -28.86 16.09 5.11
C HIS A 438 -28.72 16.55 3.67
N PHE A 439 -29.63 16.12 2.80
CA PHE A 439 -29.70 16.62 1.43
C PHE A 439 -30.58 17.87 1.37
N PHE A 440 -29.95 19.02 1.12
CA PHE A 440 -30.59 20.33 1.19
C PHE A 440 -31.67 20.51 0.11
N ASP A 441 -32.82 21.08 0.49
CA ASP A 441 -33.88 21.51 -0.43
C ASP A 441 -33.90 23.02 -0.64
N TRP A 442 -33.83 23.41 -1.92
CA TRP A 442 -33.69 24.79 -2.37
C TRP A 442 -34.93 25.65 -2.07
N CYS A 443 -36.07 24.99 -1.87
CA CYS A 443 -37.39 25.61 -1.74
C CYS A 443 -37.97 25.50 -0.32
N ALA A 444 -37.33 24.70 0.55
CA ALA A 444 -37.79 24.51 1.91
C ALA A 444 -37.11 25.52 2.85
N SER A 445 -37.86 26.01 3.84
CA SER A 445 -37.30 26.91 4.85
C SER A 445 -36.19 26.20 5.66
N ALA A 446 -35.22 26.97 6.14
CA ALA A 446 -34.16 26.43 7.00
C ALA A 446 -34.73 25.78 8.27
N GLU A 447 -35.82 26.33 8.81
CA GLU A 447 -36.47 25.83 10.02
C GLU A 447 -37.17 24.48 9.78
N ASP A 448 -37.87 24.32 8.66
CA ASP A 448 -38.52 23.05 8.33
C ASP A 448 -37.50 21.93 8.06
N GLN A 449 -36.42 22.25 7.33
CA GLN A 449 -35.31 21.31 7.11
C GLN A 449 -34.63 20.93 8.43
N PHE A 450 -34.38 21.91 9.31
CA PHE A 450 -33.83 21.66 10.63
C PHE A 450 -34.77 20.82 11.51
N ASN A 451 -36.08 21.05 11.45
CA ASN A 451 -37.07 20.25 12.19
C ASN A 451 -37.06 18.78 11.73
N ASN A 452 -36.88 18.52 10.42
CA ASN A 452 -36.70 17.17 9.91
C ASN A 452 -35.40 16.52 10.44
N ILE A 453 -34.28 17.25 10.37
CA ILE A 453 -32.98 16.80 10.92
C ILE A 453 -33.10 16.46 12.41
N LYS A 454 -33.54 17.41 13.24
CA LYS A 454 -33.65 17.27 14.70
C LYS A 454 -34.59 16.14 15.13
N SER A 455 -35.64 15.90 14.35
CA SER A 455 -36.60 14.82 14.63
C SER A 455 -35.98 13.44 14.46
N ASN A 456 -35.07 13.28 13.49
CA ASN A 456 -34.51 11.98 13.11
C ASN A 456 -33.08 11.73 13.63
N VAL A 457 -32.29 12.78 13.84
CA VAL A 457 -30.89 12.68 14.29
C VAL A 457 -30.76 13.35 15.66
N LYS A 458 -30.66 12.54 16.72
CA LYS A 458 -30.47 13.07 18.08
C LYS A 458 -29.03 13.54 18.28
N LYS A 459 -28.85 14.50 19.19
CA LYS A 459 -27.51 14.97 19.55
C LYS A 459 -26.74 13.82 20.19
N ASP A 460 -25.57 13.53 19.63
CA ASP A 460 -24.63 12.52 20.10
C ASP A 460 -23.23 13.12 19.91
N ASP A 461 -22.55 13.48 21.00
CA ASP A 461 -21.26 14.19 20.96
C ASP A 461 -20.14 13.33 20.37
N SER A 462 -20.35 12.01 20.25
CA SER A 462 -19.40 11.07 19.63
C SER A 462 -19.44 11.10 18.10
N MET A 463 -20.56 11.55 17.51
CA MET A 463 -20.72 11.63 16.06
C MET A 463 -19.85 12.73 15.46
N LEU A 464 -19.41 12.51 14.22
CA LEU A 464 -18.75 13.54 13.42
C LEU A 464 -19.64 14.77 13.23
N PRO A 465 -19.05 15.96 12.96
CA PRO A 465 -19.83 17.14 12.59
C PRO A 465 -20.86 16.83 11.50
N PHE A 466 -22.07 17.39 11.64
CA PHE A 466 -23.18 17.08 10.75
C PHE A 466 -22.92 17.67 9.35
N THR A 467 -23.24 16.93 8.28
CA THR A 467 -22.99 17.37 6.90
C THR A 467 -24.28 17.83 6.22
N VAL A 468 -24.20 18.92 5.46
CA VAL A 468 -25.26 19.34 4.55
C VAL A 468 -24.76 19.22 3.11
N ILE A 469 -25.40 18.35 2.33
CA ILE A 469 -25.15 18.13 0.92
C ILE A 469 -25.92 19.17 0.11
N VAL A 470 -25.20 19.92 -0.72
CA VAL A 470 -25.79 20.88 -1.67
C VAL A 470 -25.27 20.59 -3.07
N GLU A 471 -26.16 20.09 -3.93
CA GLU A 471 -25.87 19.74 -5.31
C GLU A 471 -27.13 19.84 -6.18
N TRP A 472 -27.03 19.44 -7.45
CA TRP A 472 -28.16 19.41 -8.37
C TRP A 472 -29.32 18.57 -7.81
N GLN A 473 -30.52 19.17 -7.74
CA GLN A 473 -31.73 18.43 -7.39
C GLN A 473 -32.41 17.91 -8.65
N MET A 474 -32.75 16.63 -8.67
CA MET A 474 -33.43 16.00 -9.79
C MET A 474 -34.92 15.80 -9.45
N THR A 475 -35.83 16.18 -10.36
CA THR A 475 -37.26 15.83 -10.29
C THR A 475 -37.60 14.58 -11.11
N GLY A 476 -36.64 14.07 -11.88
CA GLY A 476 -36.74 12.89 -12.72
C GLY A 476 -35.43 12.64 -13.47
N PRO A 477 -35.33 11.55 -14.27
CA PRO A 477 -34.15 11.28 -15.08
C PRO A 477 -33.84 12.48 -15.99
N ASN A 478 -32.65 13.05 -15.84
CA ASN A 478 -32.17 14.22 -16.59
C ASN A 478 -33.03 15.50 -16.44
N GLN A 479 -33.83 15.63 -15.38
CA GLN A 479 -34.65 16.82 -15.15
C GLN A 479 -34.27 17.52 -13.84
N GLN A 480 -33.59 18.65 -13.97
CA GLN A 480 -33.17 19.48 -12.84
C GLN A 480 -34.31 20.33 -12.30
N LYS A 481 -34.47 20.31 -10.98
CA LYS A 481 -35.33 21.24 -10.26
C LYS A 481 -34.70 22.64 -10.31
N PRO A 482 -35.45 23.67 -10.72
CA PRO A 482 -34.93 25.04 -10.70
C PRO A 482 -34.73 25.55 -9.27
N LEU A 483 -33.87 26.56 -9.12
CA LEU A 483 -33.79 27.37 -7.89
C LEU A 483 -35.14 28.01 -7.57
N CYS A 484 -35.53 27.98 -6.30
CA CYS A 484 -36.77 28.59 -5.81
C CYS A 484 -36.60 30.05 -5.36
N GLY A 485 -35.63 30.76 -5.94
CA GLY A 485 -35.26 32.12 -5.60
C GLY A 485 -33.93 32.51 -6.24
N THR A 486 -33.32 33.57 -5.73
CA THR A 486 -31.97 33.96 -6.15
C THR A 486 -30.92 33.07 -5.49
N ILE A 487 -29.69 33.11 -6.03
CA ILE A 487 -28.53 32.49 -5.39
C ILE A 487 -28.32 33.06 -3.97
N GLU A 488 -28.58 34.36 -3.78
CA GLU A 488 -28.47 35.02 -2.48
C GLU A 488 -29.52 34.50 -1.47
N ASP A 489 -30.77 34.30 -1.91
CA ASP A 489 -31.81 33.69 -1.06
C ASP A 489 -31.40 32.29 -0.62
N THR A 490 -30.91 31.48 -1.57
CA THR A 490 -30.44 30.12 -1.31
C THR A 490 -29.26 30.11 -0.32
N ARG A 491 -28.31 31.03 -0.50
CA ARG A 491 -27.18 31.22 0.41
C ARG A 491 -27.63 31.57 1.83
N ASN A 492 -28.57 32.50 1.95
CA ASN A 492 -29.11 32.93 3.24
C ASN A 492 -29.89 31.82 3.95
N HIS A 493 -30.66 31.01 3.21
CA HIS A 493 -31.32 29.82 3.75
C HIS A 493 -30.30 28.78 4.24
N LEU A 494 -29.26 28.52 3.45
CA LEU A 494 -28.20 27.59 3.81
C LEU A 494 -27.45 28.04 5.07
N LEU A 495 -27.04 29.31 5.15
CA LEU A 495 -26.41 29.89 6.35
C LEU A 495 -27.31 29.79 7.58
N SER A 496 -28.62 30.01 7.41
CA SER A 496 -29.59 29.91 8.50
C SER A 496 -29.71 28.47 9.00
N LEU A 497 -29.75 27.49 8.08
CA LEU A 497 -29.75 26.07 8.41
C LEU A 497 -28.45 25.67 9.14
N PHE A 498 -27.29 26.13 8.67
CA PHE A 498 -26.00 25.85 9.30
C PHE A 498 -25.95 26.37 10.74
N LYS A 499 -26.44 27.59 10.99
CA LYS A 499 -26.54 28.15 12.35
C LYS A 499 -27.45 27.31 13.25
N LEU A 500 -28.60 26.85 12.74
CA LEU A 500 -29.51 25.99 13.52
C LEU A 500 -28.86 24.65 13.87
N ILE A 501 -28.16 24.02 12.92
CA ILE A 501 -27.43 22.77 13.14
C ILE A 501 -26.29 22.98 14.13
N GLU A 502 -25.46 24.01 13.95
CA GLU A 502 -24.33 24.35 14.84
C GLU A 502 -24.81 24.57 16.28
N ASN A 503 -25.87 25.35 16.46
CA ASN A 503 -26.45 25.63 17.78
C ASN A 503 -26.99 24.37 18.48
N TYR A 504 -27.53 23.42 17.72
CA TYR A 504 -28.11 22.21 18.29
C TYR A 504 -27.07 21.13 18.58
N TYR A 505 -26.19 20.83 17.61
CA TYR A 505 -25.19 19.77 17.74
C TYR A 505 -23.90 20.23 18.41
N GLY A 506 -23.62 21.54 18.49
CA GLY A 506 -22.42 22.10 19.12
C GLY A 506 -21.14 21.94 18.30
N LYS A 507 -21.24 21.55 17.02
CA LYS A 507 -20.12 21.40 16.08
C LYS A 507 -20.45 22.14 14.79
N ALA A 508 -19.46 22.80 14.19
CA ALA A 508 -19.60 23.49 12.91
C ALA A 508 -19.99 22.47 11.81
N PRO A 509 -21.11 22.65 11.08
CA PRO A 509 -21.53 21.72 10.04
C PRO A 509 -20.55 21.68 8.88
N VAL A 510 -20.42 20.52 8.24
CA VAL A 510 -19.65 20.35 7.00
C VAL A 510 -20.54 20.72 5.81
N LEU A 511 -20.03 21.55 4.91
CA LEU A 511 -20.66 21.76 3.61
C LEU A 511 -20.13 20.72 2.63
N TYR A 512 -21.01 19.90 2.05
CA TYR A 512 -20.66 19.07 0.90
C TYR A 512 -21.20 19.70 -0.40
N THR A 513 -20.40 19.65 -1.47
CA THR A 513 -20.84 20.03 -2.83
C THR A 513 -19.95 19.37 -3.90
N ALA A 514 -20.49 19.18 -5.10
CA ALA A 514 -19.68 18.85 -6.27
C ALA A 514 -18.93 20.09 -6.80
N ALA A 515 -17.68 19.92 -7.22
CA ALA A 515 -16.86 21.02 -7.76
C ALA A 515 -17.47 21.64 -9.03
N ALA A 516 -18.08 20.81 -9.88
CA ALA A 516 -18.80 21.28 -11.07
C ALA A 516 -20.08 22.04 -10.71
N PHE A 517 -20.82 21.60 -9.68
CA PHE A 517 -22.01 22.29 -9.20
C PHE A 517 -21.66 23.68 -8.69
N PHE A 518 -20.60 23.76 -7.90
CA PHE A 518 -20.13 25.00 -7.30
C PHE A 518 -19.71 26.05 -8.35
N LYS A 519 -19.13 25.61 -9.47
CA LYS A 519 -18.77 26.48 -10.61
C LYS A 519 -20.02 27.02 -11.33
N GLU A 520 -21.07 26.21 -11.44
CA GLU A 520 -22.34 26.60 -12.06
C GLU A 520 -23.18 27.49 -11.14
N PHE A 521 -23.21 27.17 -9.84
CA PHE A 521 -24.01 27.84 -8.82
C PHE A 521 -23.12 28.30 -7.65
N PRO A 522 -22.61 29.55 -7.66
CA PRO A 522 -21.76 30.09 -6.59
C PRO A 522 -22.57 30.43 -5.33
N ILE A 523 -23.11 29.40 -4.67
CA ILE A 523 -24.01 29.50 -3.52
C ILE A 523 -23.30 29.85 -2.22
N THR A 524 -21.97 29.88 -2.17
CA THR A 524 -21.20 30.33 -1.00
C THR A 524 -20.37 31.56 -1.31
N ASP A 525 -19.95 32.26 -0.27
CA ASP A 525 -18.98 33.34 -0.26
C ASP A 525 -18.07 33.19 0.97
N ASP A 526 -17.27 34.21 1.30
CA ASP A 526 -16.35 34.18 2.43
C ASP A 526 -17.02 33.92 3.80
N THR A 527 -18.34 34.12 3.93
CA THR A 527 -19.06 33.81 5.17
C THR A 527 -19.07 32.30 5.47
N PHE A 528 -18.83 31.46 4.47
CA PHE A 528 -18.73 30.00 4.61
C PHE A 528 -17.33 29.52 4.98
N ASN A 529 -16.31 30.38 4.97
CA ASN A 529 -14.92 29.98 5.27
C ASN A 529 -14.78 29.37 6.68
N ARG A 530 -15.69 29.69 7.61
CA ARG A 530 -15.71 29.08 8.96
C ARG A 530 -16.17 27.62 8.99
N TYR A 531 -16.80 27.12 7.92
CA TYR A 531 -17.33 25.76 7.87
C TYR A 531 -16.39 24.84 7.08
N PRO A 532 -16.12 23.63 7.60
CA PRO A 532 -15.40 22.59 6.87
C PRO A 532 -16.06 22.30 5.53
N LEU A 533 -15.24 21.98 4.52
CA LEU A 533 -15.70 21.79 3.16
C LEU A 533 -15.40 20.38 2.67
N TRP A 534 -16.37 19.71 2.09
CA TRP A 534 -16.26 18.39 1.50
C TRP A 534 -16.59 18.49 0.02
N ILE A 535 -15.59 18.31 -0.84
CA ILE A 535 -15.77 18.46 -2.29
C ILE A 535 -15.81 17.11 -2.98
N ALA A 536 -16.82 16.93 -3.83
CA ALA A 536 -16.85 15.86 -4.81
C ALA A 536 -16.24 16.32 -6.14
N ASP A 537 -15.23 15.59 -6.60
CA ASP A 537 -14.62 15.77 -7.91
C ASP A 537 -14.04 14.43 -8.37
N TYR A 538 -14.71 13.81 -9.34
CA TYR A 538 -14.37 12.49 -9.88
C TYR A 538 -13.60 12.59 -11.19
N SER A 539 -13.25 13.80 -11.64
CA SER A 539 -12.65 13.96 -12.95
C SER A 539 -11.30 13.23 -12.97
N LYS A 540 -11.16 12.30 -13.93
CA LYS A 540 -9.90 11.55 -14.12
C LYS A 540 -8.70 12.48 -14.24
N ARG A 541 -8.93 13.69 -14.79
CA ARG A 541 -7.96 14.76 -14.89
C ARG A 541 -7.54 15.34 -13.54
N HIS A 542 -8.40 15.48 -12.53
CA HIS A 542 -8.00 15.93 -11.18
C HIS A 542 -7.53 14.77 -10.29
N VAL A 543 -7.98 13.55 -10.57
CA VAL A 543 -7.38 12.33 -10.01
C VAL A 543 -5.93 12.13 -10.51
N GLN A 544 -5.60 12.58 -11.73
CA GLN A 544 -4.27 12.48 -12.38
C GLN A 544 -3.41 13.77 -12.30
N ASP A 545 -4.01 14.97 -12.35
CA ASP A 545 -3.34 16.29 -12.36
C ASP A 545 -3.49 17.05 -11.02
N GLY A 546 -4.30 16.57 -10.06
CA GLY A 546 -4.38 17.12 -8.71
C GLY A 546 -5.74 17.41 -8.08
N ALA A 547 -5.76 17.55 -6.75
CA ALA A 547 -6.93 17.74 -5.87
C ALA A 547 -7.96 18.78 -6.38
N PRO A 548 -9.24 18.68 -5.98
CA PRO A 548 -10.31 19.57 -6.46
C PRO A 548 -9.93 21.05 -6.30
N SER A 549 -10.04 21.79 -7.39
CA SER A 549 -9.82 23.24 -7.39
C SER A 549 -11.12 24.00 -7.19
N LEU A 550 -11.21 24.71 -6.06
CA LEU A 550 -12.26 25.67 -5.79
C LEU A 550 -11.78 27.12 -6.00
N PRO A 551 -12.67 28.01 -6.49
CA PRO A 551 -12.46 29.45 -6.37
C PRO A 551 -12.62 29.89 -4.90
N GLY A 552 -11.78 30.83 -4.45
CA GLY A 552 -11.80 31.36 -3.08
C GLY A 552 -10.71 30.78 -2.18
N SER A 553 -10.75 31.14 -0.89
CA SER A 553 -9.70 30.83 0.10
C SER A 553 -10.05 29.69 1.06
N ASN A 554 -11.23 29.08 0.95
CA ASN A 554 -11.64 27.97 1.81
C ASN A 554 -11.01 26.64 1.37
N PRO A 555 -10.08 26.06 2.14
CA PRO A 555 -9.51 24.76 1.83
C PRO A 555 -10.55 23.63 1.99
N TRP A 556 -10.40 22.56 1.21
CA TRP A 556 -11.20 21.36 1.43
C TRP A 556 -10.71 20.63 2.68
N THR A 557 -11.66 20.11 3.45
CA THR A 557 -11.44 19.22 4.61
C THR A 557 -11.56 17.75 4.20
N PHE A 558 -12.52 17.46 3.31
CA PHE A 558 -12.68 16.16 2.68
C PHE A 558 -12.71 16.30 1.15
N TRP A 559 -12.21 15.27 0.46
CA TRP A 559 -12.38 15.12 -0.98
C TRP A 559 -12.99 13.75 -1.27
N GLN A 560 -14.18 13.75 -1.89
CA GLN A 560 -14.78 12.56 -2.49
C GLN A 560 -14.25 12.43 -3.91
N PHE A 561 -13.44 11.41 -4.14
CA PHE A 561 -12.64 11.28 -5.36
C PHE A 561 -13.17 10.19 -6.31
N SER A 562 -14.13 9.39 -5.85
CA SER A 562 -14.80 8.36 -6.65
C SER A 562 -16.21 8.12 -6.12
N ASP A 563 -17.12 7.84 -7.05
CA ASP A 563 -18.51 7.41 -6.85
C ASP A 563 -18.75 5.94 -7.19
N ASP A 564 -17.71 5.23 -7.66
CA ASP A 564 -17.81 3.92 -8.29
C ASP A 564 -16.79 2.90 -7.80
N LEU A 565 -16.01 3.23 -6.76
CA LEU A 565 -14.98 2.34 -6.25
C LEU A 565 -15.62 1.03 -5.72
N PRO A 566 -15.11 -0.14 -6.14
CA PRO A 566 -15.65 -1.42 -5.69
C PRO A 566 -15.31 -1.66 -4.22
N VAL A 567 -16.32 -1.62 -3.35
CA VAL A 567 -16.18 -1.88 -1.91
C VAL A 567 -17.09 -3.01 -1.46
N ASN A 568 -16.57 -3.89 -0.61
CA ASN A 568 -17.35 -4.91 0.08
C ASN A 568 -18.09 -4.25 1.25
N ILE A 569 -19.34 -3.85 1.02
CA ILE A 569 -20.19 -3.23 2.05
C ILE A 569 -21.22 -4.21 2.63
N GLY A 570 -21.21 -5.49 2.26
CA GLY A 570 -22.16 -6.50 2.74
C GLY A 570 -22.18 -7.75 1.85
N ASN A 571 -23.36 -8.36 1.69
CA ASN A 571 -23.52 -9.58 0.86
C ASN A 571 -23.20 -9.37 -0.63
N ASN A 572 -23.22 -8.13 -1.10
CA ASN A 572 -22.74 -7.76 -2.42
C ASN A 572 -21.22 -7.52 -2.34
N LYS A 573 -20.44 -8.55 -2.67
CA LYS A 573 -19.01 -8.40 -2.91
C LYS A 573 -18.84 -7.42 -4.09
N SER A 574 -18.10 -6.32 -3.89
CA SER A 574 -17.82 -5.29 -4.89
C SER A 574 -19.00 -4.37 -5.30
N SER A 575 -19.56 -3.62 -4.36
CA SER A 575 -20.56 -2.57 -4.67
C SER A 575 -19.88 -1.25 -5.06
N PRO A 576 -20.32 -0.56 -6.15
CA PRO A 576 -19.89 0.81 -6.45
C PRO A 576 -20.22 1.71 -5.26
N THR A 577 -19.22 2.41 -4.72
CA THR A 577 -19.34 3.14 -3.45
C THR A 577 -18.62 4.48 -3.56
N ASP A 578 -19.26 5.51 -3.00
CA ASP A 578 -18.67 6.83 -2.81
C ASP A 578 -17.53 6.78 -1.78
N VAL A 579 -16.33 7.20 -2.18
CA VAL A 579 -15.13 7.16 -1.32
C VAL A 579 -14.51 8.53 -1.17
N SER A 580 -14.22 8.88 0.07
CA SER A 580 -13.64 10.15 0.47
C SER A 580 -12.36 10.00 1.28
N ILE A 581 -11.52 11.03 1.22
CA ILE A 581 -10.30 11.17 2.03
C ILE A 581 -10.36 12.45 2.87
N PHE A 582 -9.77 12.39 4.06
CA PHE A 582 -9.55 13.55 4.93
C PHE A 582 -8.15 14.14 4.69
N PHE A 583 -8.03 15.47 4.74
CA PHE A 583 -6.80 16.18 4.35
C PHE A 583 -5.60 15.92 5.29
N GLY A 584 -5.86 15.67 6.58
CA GLY A 584 -4.85 15.69 7.65
C GLY A 584 -4.52 14.32 8.26
N SER A 585 -3.74 14.39 9.34
CA SER A 585 -3.30 13.30 10.22
C SER A 585 -4.40 12.80 11.17
N ASP A 586 -4.12 11.73 11.93
CA ASP A 586 -5.02 11.21 12.97
C ASP A 586 -5.34 12.26 14.05
N GLU A 587 -4.36 13.05 14.48
CA GLU A 587 -4.56 14.11 15.48
C GLU A 587 -5.50 15.21 14.96
N GLU A 588 -5.33 15.59 13.70
CA GLU A 588 -6.18 16.57 13.03
C GLU A 588 -7.59 16.01 12.81
N PHE A 589 -7.71 14.73 12.46
CA PHE A 589 -9.00 14.09 12.30
C PHE A 589 -9.76 13.97 13.63
N ASP A 590 -9.08 13.62 14.72
CA ASP A 590 -9.67 13.63 16.06
C ASP A 590 -10.06 15.05 16.50
N ALA A 591 -9.24 16.06 16.17
CA ALA A 591 -9.58 17.46 16.41
C ALA A 591 -10.83 17.89 15.62
N PHE A 592 -10.93 17.51 14.35
CA PHE A 592 -12.11 17.72 13.52
C PHE A 592 -13.34 17.01 14.10
N ALA A 593 -13.22 15.73 14.47
CA ALA A 593 -14.29 14.94 15.07
C ALA A 593 -14.85 15.59 16.35
N ASN A 594 -13.99 16.27 17.12
CA ASN A 594 -14.36 17.00 18.34
C ASN A 594 -14.92 18.41 18.07
N GLY A 595 -15.09 18.82 16.82
CA GLY A 595 -15.82 20.04 16.45
C GLY A 595 -15.01 21.34 16.51
N LYS A 596 -13.68 21.29 16.34
CA LYS A 596 -12.80 22.49 16.36
C LYS A 596 -12.95 23.44 15.16
N GLY A 597 -14.13 23.55 14.55
CA GLY A 597 -14.42 24.43 13.42
C GLY A 597 -13.73 24.00 12.12
N ASN A 598 -13.47 24.94 11.21
CA ASN A 598 -12.70 24.67 9.99
C ASN A 598 -11.21 24.52 10.31
N LEU A 599 -10.83 23.29 10.64
CA LEU A 599 -9.45 22.93 10.98
C LEU A 599 -8.51 23.13 9.78
N ALA A 600 -8.95 22.78 8.56
CA ALA A 600 -8.14 22.98 7.36
C ALA A 600 -7.75 24.46 7.19
N LEU A 601 -8.69 25.39 7.39
CA LEU A 601 -8.40 26.83 7.35
C LEU A 601 -7.50 27.27 8.52
N THR A 602 -7.66 26.66 9.70
CA THR A 602 -6.84 26.95 10.87
C THR A 602 -5.39 26.50 10.68
N GLU A 603 -5.14 25.34 10.09
CA GLU A 603 -3.79 24.84 9.81
C GLU A 603 -3.09 25.66 8.71
N VAL A 604 -3.84 26.09 7.69
CA VAL A 604 -3.38 27.09 6.72
C VAL A 604 -2.94 28.37 7.46
N SER A 605 -3.69 28.80 8.49
CA SER A 605 -3.45 30.05 9.23
C SER A 605 -2.37 29.95 10.31
N ARG A 606 -2.23 28.82 11.01
CA ARG A 606 -1.24 28.60 12.08
C ARG A 606 0.17 28.55 11.50
N SER A 607 0.29 28.02 10.30
CA SER A 607 1.49 28.04 9.46
C SER A 607 1.96 29.45 9.08
N LEU A 608 1.30 30.53 9.53
CA LEU A 608 1.66 31.94 9.28
C LEU A 608 2.25 32.66 10.50
N LYS A 609 2.34 32.01 11.67
CA LYS A 609 2.97 32.55 12.89
C LYS A 609 4.19 31.72 13.27
#